data_AF-A0A8T1SQ97-F1
#
_entry.id   AF-A0A8T1SQ97-F1
#
_cell.length_a   1.000
_cell.length_b   1.000
_cell.length_c   1.000
_cell.angle_alpha   90.00
_cell.angle_beta   90.00
_cell.angle_gamma   90.00
#
_symmetry.space_group_name_H-M   'P 1'
#
loop_
_entity.id
_entity.type
_entity.pdbx_description
1 polymer ?
#
loop_
_entity_poly.entity_id
_entity_poly.type
_entity_poly.pdbx_seq_one_letter_code
_entity_poly.pdbx_strand_id
1 'polypeptide(L)'
;TDPNACRVLWDELPTVSAGDRDRLELPLTLAEFSEAFRRMPTNKSPGVDGLTVEFYRVFWDVLGPDLVTVWAESLESGVLPLSCRRAVLALLPKKGDPHDLRNWHPFSLLS
;
A
#
# COMPACT_ATOMS: atom_id res chain seq x y z
N THR A 1 -7.52 7.69 30.45
CA THR A 1 -7.38 6.38 29.78
C THR A 1 -6.49 5.52 30.65
N ASP A 2 -6.94 4.33 31.05
CA ASP A 2 -6.18 3.42 31.91
C ASP A 2 -4.93 2.91 31.16
N PRO A 3 -3.70 3.25 31.60
CA PRO A 3 -2.46 2.80 30.97
C PRO A 3 -2.31 1.27 30.94
N ASN A 4 -2.95 0.57 31.88
CA ASN A 4 -2.90 -0.88 31.99
C ASN A 4 -3.85 -1.58 31.00
N ALA A 5 -4.97 -0.94 30.63
CA ALA A 5 -5.91 -1.49 29.65
C ALA A 5 -5.28 -1.63 28.26
N CYS A 6 -4.37 -0.73 27.90
CA CYS A 6 -3.58 -0.86 26.68
C CYS A 6 -2.64 -2.08 26.74
N ARG A 7 -1.85 -2.24 27.82
CA ARG A 7 -0.90 -3.36 27.93
C ARG A 7 -1.55 -4.73 27.79
N VAL A 8 -2.69 -4.94 28.45
CA VAL A 8 -3.46 -6.20 28.35
C VAL A 8 -3.87 -6.47 26.90
N LEU A 9 -4.33 -5.45 26.17
CA LEU A 9 -4.67 -5.54 24.75
C LEU A 9 -3.46 -5.89 23.86
N TRP A 10 -2.27 -5.38 24.17
CA TRP A 10 -1.06 -5.67 23.38
C TRP A 10 -0.49 -7.07 23.64
N ASP A 11 -0.58 -7.56 24.88
CA ASP A 11 -0.03 -8.87 25.27
C ASP A 11 -0.86 -10.05 24.76
N GLU A 12 -2.15 -9.84 24.46
CA GLU A 12 -3.05 -10.86 23.92
C GLU A 12 -3.04 -10.96 22.38
N LEU A 13 -2.31 -10.08 21.69
CA LEU A 13 -2.27 -10.10 20.23
C LEU A 13 -1.43 -11.27 19.70
N PRO A 14 -1.85 -11.91 18.60
CA PRO A 14 -1.02 -12.89 17.93
C PRO A 14 0.30 -12.23 17.50
N THR A 15 1.40 -12.82 17.93
CA THR A 15 2.75 -12.34 17.60
C THR A 15 3.31 -13.12 16.41
N VAL A 16 4.10 -12.42 15.59
CA VAL A 16 4.79 -13.02 14.45
C VAL A 16 5.88 -13.97 14.97
N SER A 17 6.04 -15.13 14.33
CA SER A 17 7.07 -16.10 14.69
C SER A 17 8.47 -15.48 14.54
N ALA A 18 9.46 -15.97 15.29
CA ALA A 18 10.83 -15.46 15.17
C ALA A 18 11.36 -15.59 13.73
N GLY A 19 11.10 -16.73 13.07
CA GLY A 19 11.53 -16.94 11.68
C GLY A 19 10.83 -16.02 10.67
N ASP A 20 9.54 -15.71 10.87
CA ASP A 20 8.84 -14.76 10.00
C ASP A 20 9.32 -13.33 10.24
N ARG A 21 9.66 -12.98 11.50
CA ARG A 21 10.25 -11.68 11.83
C ARG A 21 11.58 -11.51 11.10
N ASP A 22 12.49 -12.47 11.24
CA ASP A 22 13.80 -12.43 10.60
C ASP A 22 13.66 -12.32 9.07
N ARG A 23 12.67 -13.00 8.47
CA ARG A 23 12.38 -12.90 7.04
C ARG A 23 11.85 -11.53 6.63
N LEU A 24 11.00 -10.90 7.45
CA LEU A 24 10.44 -9.58 7.19
C LEU A 24 11.46 -8.45 7.37
N GLU A 25 12.54 -8.70 8.11
CA GLU A 25 13.66 -7.76 8.30
C GLU A 25 14.73 -7.84 7.20
N LEU A 26 14.61 -8.78 6.25
CA LEU A 26 15.52 -8.88 5.12
C LEU A 26 15.40 -7.66 4.18
N PRO A 27 16.50 -7.26 3.51
CA PRO A 27 16.46 -6.19 2.53
C PRO A 27 15.50 -6.50 1.38
N LEU A 28 14.77 -5.48 0.93
CA LEU A 28 13.92 -5.56 -0.26
C LEU A 28 14.74 -5.89 -1.50
N THR A 29 14.25 -6.85 -2.29
CA THR A 29 14.94 -7.29 -3.52
C THR A 29 14.15 -6.96 -4.78
N LEU A 30 14.87 -6.76 -5.89
CA LEU A 30 14.24 -6.58 -7.20
C LEU A 30 13.38 -7.79 -7.60
N ALA A 31 13.77 -9.01 -7.19
CA ALA A 31 13.02 -10.22 -7.48
C ALA A 31 11.65 -10.23 -6.79
N GLU A 32 11.59 -9.83 -5.52
CA GLU A 32 10.33 -9.72 -4.78
C GLU A 32 9.40 -8.70 -5.41
N PHE A 33 9.92 -7.52 -5.76
CA PHE A 33 9.14 -6.50 -6.44
C PHE A 33 8.66 -6.95 -7.82
N SER A 34 9.52 -7.61 -8.60
CA SER A 34 9.16 -8.16 -9.91
C SER A 34 8.00 -9.14 -9.80
N GLU A 35 8.03 -10.02 -8.80
CA GLU A 35 6.95 -10.99 -8.56
C GLU A 35 5.68 -10.28 -8.06
N ALA A 36 5.80 -9.29 -7.18
CA ALA A 36 4.66 -8.50 -6.72
C ALA A 36 3.97 -7.79 -7.91
N PHE A 37 4.72 -7.08 -8.74
CA PHE A 37 4.20 -6.42 -9.94
C PHE A 37 3.59 -7.40 -10.92
N ARG A 38 4.13 -8.62 -11.08
CA ARG A 38 3.56 -9.68 -11.92
C ARG A 38 2.23 -10.22 -11.38
N ARG A 39 2.04 -10.25 -10.06
CA ARG A 39 0.80 -10.75 -9.41
C ARG A 39 -0.27 -9.68 -9.28
N MET A 40 0.09 -8.40 -9.36
CA MET A 40 -0.89 -7.31 -9.31
C MET A 40 -1.94 -7.43 -10.43
N PRO A 41 -3.21 -7.14 -10.14
CA PRO A 41 -4.26 -7.22 -11.16
C PRO A 41 -4.16 -6.04 -12.14
N THR A 42 -4.37 -6.31 -13.42
CA THR A 42 -4.45 -5.30 -14.48
C THR A 42 -5.82 -4.63 -14.51
N ASN A 43 -5.93 -3.55 -15.30
CA ASN A 43 -7.15 -2.77 -15.55
C ASN A 43 -7.75 -2.19 -14.26
N LYS A 44 -6.88 -1.68 -13.39
CA LYS A 44 -7.25 -0.94 -12.18
C LYS A 44 -7.13 0.55 -12.44
N SER A 45 -7.98 1.32 -11.76
CA SER A 45 -7.92 2.78 -11.83
C SER A 45 -6.56 3.28 -11.33
N PRO A 46 -5.89 4.18 -12.07
CA PRO A 46 -4.63 4.76 -11.63
C PRO A 46 -4.82 5.69 -10.43
N GLY A 47 -3.70 6.03 -9.80
CA GLY A 47 -3.64 7.09 -8.79
C GLY A 47 -3.77 8.49 -9.40
N VAL A 48 -3.36 9.50 -8.63
CA VAL A 48 -3.38 10.91 -9.07
C VAL A 48 -2.39 11.19 -10.20
N ASP A 49 -1.38 10.33 -10.35
CA ASP A 49 -0.34 10.42 -11.38
C ASP A 49 -0.78 9.86 -12.74
N GLY A 50 -1.90 9.13 -12.79
CA GLY A 50 -2.40 8.49 -14.01
C GLY A 50 -1.62 7.24 -14.42
N LEU A 51 -0.68 6.75 -13.60
CA LEU A 51 0.13 5.58 -13.92
C LEU A 51 -0.56 4.30 -13.43
N THR A 52 -0.73 3.33 -14.32
CA THR A 52 -1.31 2.02 -13.97
C THR A 52 -0.21 0.97 -13.79
N VAL A 53 -0.56 -0.20 -13.25
CA VAL A 53 0.40 -1.31 -13.11
C VAL A 53 1.02 -1.73 -14.45
N GLU A 54 0.28 -1.60 -15.55
CA GLU A 54 0.76 -1.91 -16.90
C GLU A 54 1.91 -1.01 -17.33
N PHE A 55 1.87 0.27 -16.96
CA PHE A 55 2.98 1.19 -17.20
C PHE A 55 4.25 0.67 -16.51
N TYR A 56 4.17 0.36 -15.21
CA TYR A 56 5.31 -0.15 -14.45
C TYR A 56 5.83 -1.48 -15.00
N ARG A 57 4.94 -2.36 -15.48
CA ARG A 57 5.34 -3.63 -16.10
C ARG A 57 6.09 -3.43 -17.42
N VAL A 58 5.63 -2.51 -18.26
CA VAL A 58 6.25 -2.22 -19.57
C VAL A 58 7.65 -1.61 -19.39
N PHE A 59 7.81 -0.73 -18.40
CA PHE A 59 9.07 -0.01 -18.16
C PHE A 59 9.87 -0.59 -16.98
N TRP A 60 9.56 -1.81 -16.53
CA TRP A 60 10.14 -2.39 -15.31
C TRP A 60 11.66 -2.55 -15.39
N ASP A 61 12.19 -2.91 -16.54
CA ASP A 61 13.64 -3.08 -16.74
C ASP A 61 14.40 -1.76 -16.58
N VAL A 62 13.72 -0.63 -16.74
CA VAL A 62 14.29 0.71 -16.58
C VAL A 62 14.02 1.25 -15.16
N LEU A 63 12.77 1.17 -14.69
CA LEU A 63 12.32 1.80 -13.45
C LEU A 63 12.51 0.92 -12.20
N GLY A 64 12.57 -0.39 -12.36
CA GLY A 64 12.57 -1.36 -11.26
C GLY A 64 13.69 -1.14 -10.24
N PRO A 65 14.96 -0.98 -10.67
CA PRO A 65 16.07 -0.70 -9.76
C PRO A 65 15.85 0.57 -8.92
N ASP A 66 15.42 1.67 -9.56
CA ASP A 66 15.18 2.94 -8.88
C ASP A 66 14.03 2.84 -7.88
N LEU A 67 12.95 2.13 -8.25
CA LEU A 67 11.81 1.91 -7.35
C LEU A 67 12.23 1.12 -6.11
N VAL A 68 13.03 0.06 -6.25
CA VAL A 68 13.54 -0.71 -5.10
C VAL A 68 14.33 0.19 -4.16
N THR A 69 15.21 1.05 -4.69
CA THR A 69 15.96 2.03 -3.89
C THR A 69 15.03 2.96 -3.12
N VAL A 70 14.03 3.56 -3.79
CA VAL A 70 13.07 4.47 -3.15
C VAL A 70 12.32 3.77 -2.00
N TRP A 71 11.88 2.53 -2.19
CA TRP A 71 11.18 1.78 -1.15
C TRP A 71 12.09 1.36 -0.01
N ALA A 72 13.34 0.99 -0.29
CA ALA A 72 14.33 0.69 0.75
C ALA A 72 14.62 1.91 1.64
N GLU A 73 14.85 3.08 1.03
CA GLU A 73 15.05 4.35 1.75
C GLU A 73 13.79 4.74 2.56
N SER A 74 12.60 4.45 2.02
CA SER A 74 11.34 4.74 2.71
C SER A 74 11.14 3.87 3.95
N LEU A 75 11.56 2.60 3.90
CA LEU A 75 11.54 1.70 5.06
C LEU A 75 12.56 2.14 6.11
N GLU A 76 13.78 2.49 5.70
CA GLU A 76 14.83 2.93 6.62
C GLU A 76 14.47 4.26 7.32
N SER A 77 13.93 5.22 6.56
CA SER A 77 13.52 6.52 7.10
C SER A 77 12.16 6.49 7.81
N GLY A 78 11.36 5.45 7.59
CA GLY A 78 9.96 5.37 8.06
C GLY A 78 9.02 6.35 7.35
N VAL A 79 9.42 6.95 6.24
CA VAL A 79 8.66 7.98 5.53
C VAL A 79 8.53 7.64 4.05
N LEU A 80 7.29 7.54 3.57
CA LEU A 80 7.00 7.33 2.15
C LEU A 80 7.26 8.59 1.31
N PRO A 81 7.52 8.44 -0.01
CA PRO A 81 7.61 9.56 -0.93
C PRO A 81 6.35 10.41 -0.88
N LEU A 82 6.47 11.72 -1.16
CA LEU A 82 5.32 12.62 -1.12
C LEU A 82 4.22 12.23 -2.11
N SER A 83 4.58 11.68 -3.28
CA SER A 83 3.64 11.15 -4.27
C SER A 83 2.79 10.02 -3.70
N CYS A 84 3.41 9.05 -3.01
CA CYS A 84 2.72 7.90 -2.40
C CYS A 84 1.86 8.25 -1.18
N ARG A 85 2.00 9.47 -0.63
CA ARG A 85 1.20 9.97 0.51
C ARG A 85 -0.02 10.77 0.09
N ARG A 86 -0.30 10.87 -1.22
CA ARG A 86 -1.47 11.57 -1.76
C ARG A 86 -2.46 10.56 -2.30
N ALA A 87 -3.73 10.81 -2.06
CA ALA A 87 -4.83 9.99 -2.54
C ALA A 87 -5.92 10.85 -3.18
N VAL A 88 -6.55 10.32 -4.23
CA VAL A 88 -7.80 10.88 -4.75
C VAL A 88 -8.95 10.21 -4.02
N LEU A 89 -9.76 11.00 -3.32
CA LEU A 89 -10.99 10.53 -2.71
C LEU A 89 -12.12 10.62 -3.73
N ALA A 90 -12.75 9.49 -4.00
CA ALA A 90 -13.91 9.40 -4.89
C ALA A 90 -15.08 8.72 -4.17
N LEU A 91 -16.29 9.03 -4.61
CA LEU A 91 -17.53 8.48 -4.05
C LEU A 91 -18.18 7.57 -5.08
N LEU A 92 -18.45 6.31 -4.72
CA LEU A 92 -19.26 5.40 -5.53
C LEU A 92 -20.71 5.41 -5.04
N PRO A 93 -21.70 5.56 -5.92
CA PRO A 93 -23.10 5.45 -5.54
C PRO A 93 -23.43 3.98 -5.19
N LYS A 94 -24.12 3.79 -4.06
CA LYS A 94 -24.79 2.53 -3.68
C LYS A 94 -26.25 2.57 -4.15
N LYS A 95 -26.96 1.45 -3.97
CA LYS A 95 -28.41 1.40 -4.16
C LYS A 95 -29.11 2.37 -3.18
N GLY A 96 -30.10 3.11 -3.64
CA GLY A 96 -30.88 4.05 -2.82
C GLY A 96 -31.05 5.41 -3.50
N ASP A 97 -31.54 6.39 -2.75
CA ASP A 97 -31.65 7.79 -3.19
C ASP A 97 -30.25 8.43 -3.30
N PRO A 98 -29.85 8.97 -4.47
CA PRO A 98 -28.58 9.67 -4.66
C PRO A 98 -28.42 10.93 -3.80
N HIS A 99 -29.51 11.52 -3.32
CA HIS A 99 -29.47 12.72 -2.46
C HIS A 99 -29.14 12.41 -1.00
N ASP A 100 -29.19 11.13 -0.60
CA ASP A 100 -28.79 10.69 0.73
C ASP A 100 -27.30 10.30 0.73
N LEU A 101 -26.48 11.08 1.44
CA LEU A 101 -25.03 10.87 1.57
C LEU A 101 -24.65 9.49 2.12
N ARG A 102 -25.54 8.84 2.89
CA ARG A 102 -25.31 7.47 3.42
C ARG A 102 -25.28 6.41 2.32
N ASN A 103 -25.86 6.71 1.16
CA ASN A 103 -25.86 5.86 -0.02
C ASN A 103 -24.59 6.03 -0.87
N TRP A 104 -23.54 6.68 -0.37
CA TRP A 104 -22.25 6.80 -1.06
C TRP A 104 -21.16 6.02 -0.33
N HIS A 105 -20.31 5.33 -1.09
CA HIS A 105 -19.13 4.64 -0.58
C HIS A 105 -17.88 5.46 -0.91
N PRO A 106 -17.18 6.04 0.08
CA PRO A 106 -15.89 6.66 -0.18
C PRO A 106 -14.84 5.59 -0.48
N PHE A 107 -13.99 5.84 -1.45
CA PHE A 107 -12.81 5.04 -1.73
C PHE A 107 -11.64 5.95 -2.11
N SER A 108 -10.43 5.48 -1.83
CA SER A 108 -9.19 6.21 -2.06
C SER A 108 -8.41 5.54 -3.19
N LEU A 109 -7.97 6.32 -4.18
CA LEU A 109 -7.01 5.89 -5.19
C LEU A 109 -5.62 6.40 -4.81
N LEU A 110 -4.69 5.46 -4.63
CA LEU A 110 -3.28 5.72 -4.33
C LEU A 110 -2.46 5.56 -5.61
N SER A 111 -1.33 6.27 -5.67
CA SER A 111 -0.31 6.12 -6.72
C SER A 111 0.68 5.02 -6.36
#